data_AF-A0A8C5RBE8-F1
#
_entry.id   AF-A0A8C5RBE8-F1
#
_cell.length_a   1.000
_cell.length_b   1.000
_cell.length_c   1.000
_cell.angle_alpha   90.00
_cell.angle_beta   90.00
_cell.angle_gamma   90.00
#
_symmetry.space_group_name_H-M   'P 1'
#
loop_
_entity.id
_entity.type
_entity.pdbx_description
1 polymer ?
#
loop_
_entity_poly.entity_id
_entity_poly.type
_entity_poly.pdbx_seq_one_letter_code
_entity_poly.pdbx_strand_id
1 'polypeptide(L)'
;RIFSQKTMALWNHFVVFLAFQVLGKAKCSMVKLNNGGYEDIVIAINPAVPEDPKIIENIQVNATSYLFHATKKRLYIRSVKILIPLTWSKSASYVKPKTETYDKADVIIATPFLKYGDDPYTLQYGRCGEPGKYIHFTPNFLLDDSLLSAYGDRGRVFVHEWAHFRWGIFDEYNSENPYYVSGALKVEATRCSKDILGSNRIPTAPCTGSACVTRPCNYDYTTGLYEDGCIFVPNKNQFAMESIMYTQALSSVKPRCTTHKQWASRAL
;
A
#
# COMPACT_ATOMS: atom_id res chain seq x y z
N ARG A 1 47.13 30.10 -34.44
CA ARG A 1 48.15 31.19 -34.41
C ARG A 1 48.16 31.77 -33.01
N ILE A 2 49.36 31.88 -32.42
CA ILE A 2 49.76 32.58 -31.20
C ILE A 2 49.23 32.03 -29.86
N PHE A 3 50.22 31.67 -29.04
CA PHE A 3 50.23 31.21 -27.67
C PHE A 3 50.25 32.45 -26.75
N SER A 4 49.49 32.46 -25.66
CA SER A 4 49.85 33.25 -24.48
C SER A 4 49.41 32.53 -23.22
N GLN A 5 50.39 32.35 -22.34
CA GLN A 5 50.44 31.42 -21.25
C GLN A 5 49.76 32.04 -20.01
N LYS A 6 48.68 31.40 -19.53
CA LYS A 6 48.10 31.70 -18.22
C LYS A 6 48.89 30.95 -17.14
N THR A 7 49.66 31.66 -16.33
CA THR A 7 50.10 31.13 -15.03
C THR A 7 49.01 31.35 -14.01
N MET A 8 48.35 30.24 -13.69
CA MET A 8 47.31 30.07 -12.70
C MET A 8 47.98 29.87 -11.34
N ALA A 9 47.90 30.84 -10.44
CA ALA A 9 48.22 30.63 -9.03
C ALA A 9 46.92 30.32 -8.28
N LEU A 10 46.82 29.05 -7.92
CA LEU A 10 45.80 28.39 -7.13
C LEU A 10 45.40 29.20 -5.89
N TRP A 11 44.11 29.56 -5.78
CA TRP A 11 43.45 29.49 -4.48
C TRP A 11 41.93 29.32 -4.60
N ASN A 12 41.46 28.24 -3.98
CA ASN A 12 40.18 28.16 -3.28
C ASN A 12 38.86 28.02 -4.08
N HIS A 13 38.78 27.08 -5.03
CA HIS A 13 37.47 26.65 -5.61
C HIS A 13 37.19 25.14 -5.55
N PHE A 14 38.00 24.35 -4.83
CA PHE A 14 37.81 22.90 -4.81
C PHE A 14 36.75 22.38 -3.82
N VAL A 15 36.10 23.27 -3.05
CA VAL A 15 35.07 22.85 -2.06
C VAL A 15 33.63 23.05 -2.58
N VAL A 16 33.41 23.78 -3.69
CA VAL A 16 32.05 24.07 -4.16
C VAL A 16 31.53 23.07 -5.21
N PHE A 17 32.40 22.26 -5.82
CA PHE A 17 31.97 21.26 -6.82
C PHE A 17 31.50 19.91 -6.25
N LEU A 18 31.70 19.66 -4.95
CA LEU A 18 31.23 18.43 -4.28
C LEU A 18 29.83 18.55 -3.66
N ALA A 19 29.26 19.76 -3.59
CA ALA A 19 27.90 19.95 -3.09
C ALA A 19 26.80 19.70 -4.15
N PHE A 20 27.16 19.56 -5.43
CA PHE A 20 26.18 19.41 -6.52
C PHE A 20 25.89 17.96 -6.94
N GLN A 21 26.50 16.97 -6.29
CA GLN A 21 26.38 15.55 -6.65
C GLN A 21 25.50 14.72 -5.69
N VAL A 22 24.83 15.35 -4.72
CA VAL A 22 23.84 14.68 -3.85
C VAL A 22 22.46 15.32 -3.95
N LEU A 23 22.09 15.79 -5.14
CA LEU A 23 20.69 15.78 -5.54
C LEU A 23 20.39 14.39 -6.10
N GLY A 24 20.37 13.39 -5.21
CA GLY A 24 19.59 12.19 -5.49
C GLY A 24 18.19 12.70 -5.80
N LYS A 25 17.77 12.63 -7.08
CA LYS A 25 16.43 13.06 -7.50
C LYS A 25 15.46 12.30 -6.61
N ALA A 26 14.93 12.96 -5.59
CA ALA A 26 13.83 12.43 -4.83
C ALA A 26 12.74 12.16 -5.86
N LYS A 27 12.32 10.90 -6.02
CA LYS A 27 11.08 10.59 -6.72
C LYS A 27 9.98 11.32 -5.94
N CYS A 28 9.62 12.49 -6.40
CA CYS A 28 8.44 13.20 -5.92
C CYS A 28 7.27 12.74 -6.78
N SER A 29 6.34 12.04 -6.13
CA SER A 29 4.98 11.89 -6.62
C SER A 29 4.47 13.25 -7.13
N MET A 30 3.81 13.25 -8.30
CA MET A 30 3.22 14.47 -8.85
C MET A 30 1.84 14.79 -8.24
N VAL A 31 1.39 13.97 -7.29
CA VAL A 31 0.08 14.09 -6.65
C VAL A 31 -0.02 15.40 -5.88
N LYS A 32 -1.07 16.16 -6.22
CA LYS A 32 -1.43 17.38 -5.51
C LYS A 32 -2.64 17.11 -4.64
N LEU A 33 -2.73 17.82 -3.53
CA LEU A 33 -3.92 17.86 -2.69
C LEU A 33 -4.52 19.26 -2.76
N ASN A 34 -5.73 19.36 -3.32
CA ASN A 34 -6.41 20.64 -3.51
C ASN A 34 -7.86 20.54 -3.01
N ASN A 35 -8.23 21.34 -2.00
CA ASN A 35 -9.57 21.30 -1.38
C ASN A 35 -10.06 19.87 -1.08
N GLY A 36 -9.19 19.06 -0.48
CA GLY A 36 -9.46 17.66 -0.13
C GLY A 36 -9.38 16.66 -1.28
N GLY A 37 -9.28 17.09 -2.54
CA GLY A 37 -9.15 16.21 -3.69
C GLY A 37 -7.70 15.90 -4.02
N TYR A 38 -7.34 14.62 -4.07
CA TYR A 38 -6.08 14.17 -4.67
C TYR A 38 -6.17 14.26 -6.19
N GLU A 39 -5.26 15.00 -6.79
CA GLU A 39 -5.19 15.26 -8.23
C GLU A 39 -3.91 14.68 -8.81
N ASP A 40 -3.96 14.35 -10.10
CA ASP A 40 -2.81 13.94 -10.90
C ASP A 40 -2.16 12.63 -10.40
N ILE A 41 -2.93 11.70 -9.82
CA ILE A 41 -2.42 10.36 -9.47
C ILE A 41 -2.03 9.63 -10.75
N VAL A 42 -0.79 9.19 -10.85
CA VAL A 42 -0.26 8.49 -12.02
C VAL A 42 -0.24 6.99 -11.77
N ILE A 43 -0.97 6.25 -12.61
CA ILE A 43 -0.98 4.78 -12.62
C ILE A 43 -0.31 4.32 -13.90
N ALA A 44 0.65 3.41 -13.83
CA ALA A 44 1.37 2.95 -15.01
C ALA A 44 1.31 1.44 -15.18
N ILE A 45 0.89 1.01 -16.37
CA ILE A 45 0.85 -0.41 -16.74
C ILE A 45 2.18 -0.79 -17.40
N ASN A 46 2.81 -1.83 -16.88
CA ASN A 46 4.09 -2.32 -17.40
C ASN A 46 3.91 -2.90 -18.82
N PRO A 47 4.81 -2.64 -19.78
CA PRO A 47 4.70 -3.19 -21.13
C PRO A 47 4.63 -4.71 -21.24
N ALA A 48 5.11 -5.45 -20.23
CA ALA A 48 5.02 -6.90 -20.16
C ALA A 48 3.63 -7.42 -19.75
N VAL A 49 2.72 -6.55 -19.29
CA VAL A 49 1.34 -6.92 -18.94
C VAL A 49 0.53 -7.08 -20.22
N PRO A 50 -0.10 -8.25 -20.47
CA PRO A 50 -0.98 -8.46 -21.61
C PRO A 50 -2.14 -7.45 -21.64
N GLU A 51 -2.56 -7.08 -22.84
CA GLU A 51 -3.68 -6.15 -23.03
C GLU A 51 -5.00 -6.80 -22.56
N ASP A 52 -5.62 -6.20 -21.54
CA ASP A 52 -6.98 -6.50 -21.10
C ASP A 52 -7.67 -5.17 -20.71
N PRO A 53 -8.73 -4.73 -21.44
CA PRO A 53 -9.47 -3.52 -21.10
C PRO A 53 -10.03 -3.49 -19.68
N LYS A 54 -10.33 -4.66 -19.09
CA LYS A 54 -10.83 -4.76 -17.71
C LYS A 54 -9.82 -4.27 -16.69
N ILE A 55 -8.52 -4.29 -17.00
CA ILE A 55 -7.49 -3.68 -16.14
C ILE A 55 -7.79 -2.18 -16.00
N ILE A 56 -8.09 -1.47 -17.08
CA ILE A 56 -8.41 -0.02 -17.01
C ILE A 56 -9.69 0.22 -16.20
N GLU A 57 -10.73 -0.59 -16.43
CA GLU A 57 -12.00 -0.51 -15.70
C GLU A 57 -11.81 -0.78 -14.20
N ASN A 58 -11.09 -1.84 -13.84
CA ASN A 58 -10.84 -2.27 -12.47
C ASN A 58 -9.72 -1.48 -11.79
N ILE A 59 -8.99 -0.60 -12.48
CA ILE A 59 -8.13 0.41 -11.86
C ILE A 59 -8.95 1.60 -11.37
N GLN A 60 -9.99 1.97 -12.12
CA GLN A 60 -10.87 3.09 -11.80
C GLN A 60 -11.82 2.76 -10.64
N VAL A 61 -11.42 1.86 -9.74
CA VAL A 61 -12.22 1.42 -8.60
C VAL A 61 -12.69 2.63 -7.80
N ASN A 62 -13.91 2.54 -7.28
CA ASN A 62 -14.53 3.54 -6.43
C ASN A 62 -13.89 3.61 -5.03
N ALA A 63 -12.57 3.80 -4.96
CA ALA A 63 -11.82 4.09 -3.74
C ALA A 63 -12.19 5.48 -3.18
N THR A 64 -12.67 6.39 -4.03
CA THR A 64 -13.01 7.77 -3.65
C THR A 64 -14.11 7.83 -2.58
N SER A 65 -15.19 7.05 -2.74
CA SER A 65 -16.27 6.98 -1.76
C SER A 65 -15.77 6.46 -0.42
N TYR A 66 -15.03 5.35 -0.44
CA TYR A 66 -14.48 4.78 0.78
C TYR A 66 -13.49 5.74 1.45
N LEU A 67 -12.52 6.31 0.72
CA LEU A 67 -11.58 7.29 1.25
C LEU A 67 -12.29 8.50 1.87
N PHE A 68 -13.36 8.98 1.24
CA PHE A 68 -14.15 10.10 1.73
C PHE A 68 -14.84 9.78 3.04
N HIS A 69 -15.56 8.66 3.12
CA HIS A 69 -16.17 8.22 4.38
C HIS A 69 -15.12 7.91 5.45
N ALA A 70 -14.01 7.30 5.03
CA ALA A 70 -12.89 6.91 5.87
C ALA A 70 -12.25 8.15 6.53
N THR A 71 -12.10 9.23 5.79
CA THR A 71 -11.44 10.45 6.28
C THR A 71 -12.41 11.47 6.88
N LYS A 72 -13.59 11.01 7.33
CA LYS A 72 -14.67 11.88 7.87
C LYS A 72 -15.09 12.97 6.88
N LYS A 73 -15.27 12.60 5.61
CA LYS A 73 -15.73 13.45 4.50
C LYS A 73 -14.74 14.56 4.13
N ARG A 74 -13.44 14.29 4.18
CA ARG A 74 -12.38 15.30 3.95
C ARG A 74 -11.58 15.06 2.69
N LEU A 75 -11.21 13.81 2.44
CA LEU A 75 -10.32 13.46 1.34
C LEU A 75 -11.02 12.58 0.33
N TYR A 76 -10.72 12.79 -0.94
CA TYR A 76 -11.27 12.00 -2.04
C TYR A 76 -10.30 11.99 -3.22
N ILE A 77 -10.47 11.06 -4.15
CA ILE A 77 -9.70 11.01 -5.38
C ILE A 77 -10.44 11.87 -6.41
N ARG A 78 -9.76 12.90 -6.93
CA ARG A 78 -10.32 13.83 -7.91
C ARG A 78 -9.92 13.45 -9.33
N SER A 79 -8.65 13.11 -9.57
CA SER A 79 -8.21 12.74 -10.91
C SER A 79 -7.07 11.72 -10.90
N VAL A 80 -7.12 10.83 -11.89
CA VAL A 80 -6.15 9.78 -12.15
C VAL A 80 -5.74 9.86 -13.62
N LYS A 81 -4.46 9.59 -13.90
CA LYS A 81 -3.88 9.51 -15.24
C LYS A 81 -3.26 8.13 -15.40
N ILE A 82 -3.72 7.39 -16.40
CA ILE A 82 -3.26 6.02 -16.66
C ILE A 82 -2.28 6.05 -17.84
N LEU A 83 -1.05 5.62 -17.60
CA LEU A 83 -0.04 5.40 -18.63
C LEU A 83 -0.25 4.01 -19.25
N ILE A 84 -0.72 4.00 -20.49
CA ILE A 84 -0.90 2.80 -21.30
C ILE A 84 0.43 2.48 -22.03
N PRO A 85 0.93 1.23 -21.98
CA PRO A 85 2.17 0.86 -22.63
C PRO A 85 2.02 0.83 -24.15
N LEU A 86 3.14 1.05 -24.86
CA LEU A 86 3.18 1.01 -26.33
C LEU A 86 2.93 -0.39 -26.91
N THR A 87 3.00 -1.43 -26.08
CA THR A 87 2.68 -2.82 -26.45
C THR A 87 1.17 -3.05 -26.59
N TRP A 88 0.34 -2.17 -26.04
CA TRP A 88 -1.11 -2.24 -26.20
C TRP A 88 -1.55 -1.50 -27.47
N SER A 89 -2.72 -1.89 -27.96
CA SER A 89 -3.34 -1.34 -29.16
C SER A 89 -3.64 0.15 -28.99
N LYS A 90 -3.36 0.95 -30.04
CA LYS A 90 -3.65 2.39 -30.01
C LYS A 90 -5.16 2.62 -30.02
N SER A 91 -5.63 3.53 -29.17
CA SER A 91 -7.00 4.04 -29.17
C SER A 91 -7.01 5.53 -29.49
N ALA A 92 -8.06 5.99 -30.17
CA ALA A 92 -8.31 7.41 -30.41
C ALA A 92 -8.52 8.21 -29.10
N SER A 93 -8.89 7.53 -28.01
CA SER A 93 -9.03 8.15 -26.68
C SER A 93 -7.70 8.41 -25.97
N TYR A 94 -6.59 7.85 -26.45
CA TYR A 94 -5.29 7.98 -25.81
C TYR A 94 -4.61 9.27 -26.21
N VAL A 95 -4.15 10.01 -25.20
CA VAL A 95 -3.42 11.26 -25.37
C VAL A 95 -1.95 11.03 -25.04
N LYS A 96 -1.06 11.70 -25.77
CA LYS A 96 0.38 11.62 -25.50
C LYS A 96 0.68 12.14 -24.07
N PRO A 97 1.42 11.38 -23.25
CA PRO A 97 1.86 11.84 -21.94
C PRO A 97 2.68 13.13 -22.05
N LYS A 98 2.52 14.05 -21.08
CA LYS A 98 3.28 15.31 -21.07
C LYS A 98 4.47 15.18 -20.12
N THR A 99 4.18 14.84 -18.88
CA THR A 99 5.15 14.78 -17.78
C THR A 99 5.13 13.44 -17.06
N GLU A 100 4.09 12.66 -17.28
CA GLU A 100 3.86 11.35 -16.70
C GLU A 100 4.83 10.33 -17.29
N THR A 101 5.57 9.63 -16.43
CA THR A 101 6.52 8.58 -16.81
C THR A 101 6.41 7.39 -15.87
N TYR A 102 6.75 6.19 -16.35
CA TYR A 102 6.63 4.95 -15.57
C TYR A 102 7.45 5.00 -14.26
N ASP A 103 8.64 5.58 -14.30
CA ASP A 103 9.49 5.74 -13.13
C ASP A 103 8.92 6.70 -12.08
N LYS A 104 7.99 7.58 -12.44
CA LYS A 104 7.35 8.53 -11.51
C LYS A 104 5.92 8.15 -11.14
N ALA A 105 5.46 6.97 -11.54
CA ALA A 105 4.12 6.50 -11.23
C ALA A 105 3.94 6.26 -9.72
N ASP A 106 2.76 6.62 -9.22
CA ASP A 106 2.35 6.41 -7.84
C ASP A 106 1.86 4.97 -7.63
N VAL A 107 1.24 4.41 -8.67
CA VAL A 107 0.80 3.00 -8.74
C VAL A 107 1.40 2.37 -9.99
N ILE A 108 1.97 1.18 -9.85
CA ILE A 108 2.42 0.38 -10.97
C ILE A 108 1.63 -0.92 -11.04
N ILE A 109 1.31 -1.32 -12.27
CA ILE A 109 0.68 -2.59 -12.57
C ILE A 109 1.68 -3.41 -13.33
N ALA A 110 2.18 -4.45 -12.69
CA ALA A 110 3.25 -5.27 -13.21
C ALA A 110 3.08 -6.73 -12.79
N THR A 111 3.88 -7.60 -13.38
CA THR A 111 3.95 -9.00 -13.00
C THR A 111 4.28 -9.16 -11.51
N PRO A 112 3.78 -10.22 -10.86
CA PRO A 112 4.04 -10.49 -9.45
C PRO A 112 5.55 -10.58 -9.17
N PHE A 113 5.97 -10.08 -8.01
CA PHE A 113 7.31 -10.36 -7.48
C PHE A 113 7.30 -11.72 -6.78
N LEU A 114 8.38 -12.49 -6.93
CA LEU A 114 8.47 -13.86 -6.39
C LEU A 114 8.10 -13.96 -4.90
N LYS A 115 8.47 -12.95 -4.10
CA LYS A 115 8.16 -12.90 -2.66
C LYS A 115 6.69 -12.60 -2.36
N TYR A 116 6.03 -11.78 -3.18
CA TYR A 116 4.73 -11.19 -2.87
C TYR A 116 3.58 -11.82 -3.66
N GLY A 117 3.87 -12.61 -4.71
CA GLY A 117 2.81 -13.17 -5.55
C GLY A 117 1.88 -12.06 -6.06
N ASP A 118 0.58 -12.31 -5.95
CA ASP A 118 -0.48 -11.36 -6.32
C ASP A 118 -0.91 -10.43 -5.18
N ASP A 119 -0.20 -10.43 -4.04
CA ASP A 119 -0.52 -9.54 -2.94
C ASP A 119 -0.34 -8.08 -3.38
N PRO A 120 -1.36 -7.23 -3.21
CA PRO A 120 -1.21 -5.79 -3.35
C PRO A 120 -0.28 -5.28 -2.24
N TYR A 121 0.65 -4.37 -2.57
CA TYR A 121 1.57 -3.82 -1.56
C TYR A 121 2.08 -2.43 -1.92
N THR A 122 2.56 -1.72 -0.92
CA THR A 122 3.28 -0.45 -1.07
C THR A 122 4.75 -0.64 -0.75
N LEU A 123 5.63 -0.23 -1.68
CA LEU A 123 7.05 -0.21 -1.38
C LEU A 123 7.39 0.98 -0.49
N GLN A 124 7.55 0.74 0.81
CA GLN A 124 7.88 1.77 1.80
C GLN A 124 9.16 1.40 2.57
N TYR A 125 10.22 2.19 2.40
CA TYR A 125 11.45 2.09 3.20
C TYR A 125 11.54 3.15 4.30
N GLY A 126 10.63 4.13 4.27
CA GLY A 126 10.63 5.27 5.17
C GLY A 126 10.06 4.95 6.54
N ARG A 127 10.24 5.88 7.47
CA ARG A 127 9.69 5.81 8.83
C ARG A 127 8.21 6.19 8.87
N CYS A 128 7.60 6.07 10.05
CA CYS A 128 6.22 6.51 10.26
C CYS A 128 6.03 7.98 9.88
N GLY A 129 5.10 8.26 8.96
CA GLY A 129 4.86 9.61 8.42
C GLY A 129 5.61 9.92 7.12
N GLU A 130 6.53 9.06 6.69
CA GLU A 130 7.26 9.25 5.44
C GLU A 130 6.55 8.53 4.28
N PRO A 131 6.33 9.20 3.13
CA PRO A 131 5.68 8.58 1.99
C PRO A 131 6.41 7.34 1.46
N GLY A 132 5.63 6.37 0.98
CA GLY A 132 6.10 5.24 0.20
C GLY A 132 6.63 5.65 -1.18
N LYS A 133 7.24 4.69 -1.90
CA LYS A 133 7.82 4.89 -3.22
C LYS A 133 6.80 4.69 -4.34
N TYR A 134 6.00 3.63 -4.26
CA TYR A 134 4.90 3.33 -5.18
C TYR A 134 4.02 2.22 -4.57
N ILE A 135 2.78 2.14 -5.02
CA ILE A 135 1.87 1.01 -4.83
C ILE A 135 2.06 0.04 -6.01
N HIS A 136 2.05 -1.26 -5.74
CA HIS A 136 2.16 -2.30 -6.73
C HIS A 136 0.91 -3.17 -6.73
N PHE A 137 0.27 -3.28 -7.90
CA PHE A 137 -0.80 -4.23 -8.15
C PHE A 137 -0.41 -5.19 -9.26
N THR A 138 -0.97 -6.39 -9.23
CA THR A 138 -0.83 -7.35 -10.32
C THR A 138 -2.07 -7.37 -11.21
N PRO A 139 -1.95 -7.82 -12.47
CA PRO A 139 -3.12 -8.08 -13.31
C PRO A 139 -4.11 -9.05 -12.66
N ASN A 140 -3.64 -10.11 -11.99
CA ASN A 140 -4.52 -11.07 -11.33
C ASN A 140 -5.30 -10.44 -10.18
N PHE A 141 -4.67 -9.60 -9.35
CA PHE A 141 -5.40 -8.85 -8.32
C PHE A 141 -6.56 -8.01 -8.93
N LEU A 142 -6.31 -7.41 -10.10
CA LEU A 142 -7.31 -6.59 -10.80
C LEU A 142 -8.36 -7.42 -11.56
N LEU A 143 -8.07 -8.65 -11.97
CA LEU A 143 -8.91 -9.44 -12.88
C LEU A 143 -9.60 -10.64 -12.22
N ASP A 144 -9.01 -11.22 -11.18
CA ASP A 144 -9.55 -12.39 -10.48
C ASP A 144 -10.41 -11.95 -9.28
N ASP A 145 -11.73 -12.07 -9.45
CA ASP A 145 -12.70 -11.74 -8.41
C ASP A 145 -12.70 -12.74 -7.24
N SER A 146 -12.11 -13.93 -7.39
CA SER A 146 -11.99 -14.88 -6.28
C SER A 146 -11.17 -14.31 -5.12
N LEU A 147 -10.19 -13.44 -5.45
CA LEU A 147 -9.31 -12.76 -4.51
C LEU A 147 -10.03 -11.69 -3.67
N LEU A 148 -11.19 -11.19 -4.10
CA LEU A 148 -11.99 -10.22 -3.33
C LEU A 148 -12.40 -10.77 -1.97
N SER A 149 -12.57 -12.08 -1.86
CA SER A 149 -12.97 -12.71 -0.59
C SER A 149 -11.81 -12.87 0.41
N ALA A 150 -10.57 -12.73 -0.05
CA ALA A 150 -9.35 -12.75 0.76
C ALA A 150 -8.87 -11.32 1.08
N TYR A 151 -8.78 -10.44 0.08
CA TYR A 151 -8.31 -9.05 0.25
C TYR A 151 -9.44 -8.03 0.47
N GLY A 152 -10.70 -8.37 0.24
CA GLY A 152 -11.79 -7.40 0.23
C GLY A 152 -11.93 -6.63 -1.10
N ASP A 153 -12.82 -5.64 -1.08
CA ASP A 153 -13.07 -4.78 -2.24
C ASP A 153 -11.80 -4.02 -2.66
N ARG A 154 -11.53 -3.98 -3.98
CA ARG A 154 -10.31 -3.37 -4.54
C ARG A 154 -10.15 -1.90 -4.16
N GLY A 155 -11.25 -1.16 -3.95
CA GLY A 155 -11.22 0.24 -3.54
C GLY A 155 -10.76 0.41 -2.10
N ARG A 156 -11.09 -0.54 -1.23
CA ARG A 156 -10.62 -0.58 0.16
C ARG A 156 -9.15 -0.97 0.24
N VAL A 157 -8.75 -1.97 -0.54
CA VAL A 157 -7.33 -2.34 -0.72
C VAL A 157 -6.54 -1.13 -1.20
N PHE A 158 -7.02 -0.42 -2.22
CA PHE A 158 -6.37 0.81 -2.68
C PHE A 158 -6.21 1.83 -1.56
N VAL A 159 -7.23 2.06 -0.73
CA VAL A 159 -7.13 3.03 0.38
C VAL A 159 -6.17 2.58 1.48
N HIS A 160 -6.09 1.26 1.74
CA HIS A 160 -5.09 0.69 2.64
C HIS A 160 -3.67 0.96 2.13
N GLU A 161 -3.39 0.61 0.87
CA GLU A 161 -2.10 0.89 0.24
C GLU A 161 -1.82 2.39 0.10
N TRP A 162 -2.85 3.19 -0.16
CA TRP A 162 -2.73 4.64 -0.21
C TRP A 162 -2.32 5.23 1.14
N ALA A 163 -2.74 4.65 2.26
CA ALA A 163 -2.35 5.10 3.58
C ALA A 163 -0.85 4.80 3.87
N HIS A 164 -0.35 3.63 3.45
CA HIS A 164 1.09 3.35 3.44
C HIS A 164 1.83 4.36 2.54
N PHE A 165 1.37 4.50 1.30
CA PHE A 165 2.04 5.31 0.29
C PHE A 165 2.06 6.80 0.64
N ARG A 166 0.93 7.38 1.04
CA ARG A 166 0.81 8.83 1.21
C ARG A 166 1.16 9.29 2.61
N TRP A 167 0.82 8.50 3.63
CA TRP A 167 0.93 8.90 5.03
C TRP A 167 2.02 8.14 5.78
N GLY A 168 2.65 7.13 5.17
CA GLY A 168 3.69 6.34 5.81
C GLY A 168 3.21 5.64 7.06
N ILE A 169 1.95 5.21 7.10
CA ILE A 169 1.39 4.44 8.22
C ILE A 169 1.72 2.96 7.98
N PHE A 170 1.81 2.17 9.04
CA PHE A 170 2.11 0.74 8.97
C PHE A 170 0.89 -0.08 9.35
N ASP A 171 0.94 -1.37 9.05
CA ASP A 171 -0.06 -2.32 9.47
C ASP A 171 -0.22 -2.35 10.98
N GLU A 172 -1.44 -2.55 11.43
CA GLU A 172 -1.82 -2.69 12.83
C GLU A 172 -1.91 -4.17 13.26
N TYR A 173 -1.36 -5.05 12.44
CA TYR A 173 -1.08 -6.45 12.73
C TYR A 173 0.42 -6.73 12.56
N ASN A 174 0.87 -7.88 13.04
CA ASN A 174 2.26 -8.29 12.87
C ASN A 174 2.31 -9.78 12.51
N SER A 175 2.71 -10.09 11.28
CA SER A 175 2.80 -11.47 10.80
C SER A 175 3.98 -12.24 11.40
N GLU A 176 5.04 -11.55 11.83
CA GLU A 176 6.21 -12.17 12.48
C GLU A 176 5.95 -12.45 13.96
N ASN A 177 5.22 -11.54 14.62
CA ASN A 177 4.86 -11.63 16.04
C ASN A 177 3.33 -11.44 16.19
N PRO A 178 2.53 -12.44 15.81
CA PRO A 178 1.07 -12.32 15.79
C PRO A 178 0.44 -12.27 17.18
N TYR A 179 1.20 -12.56 18.24
CA TYR A 179 0.75 -12.54 19.63
C TYR A 179 1.70 -11.79 20.56
N TYR A 180 1.15 -11.26 21.64
CA TYR A 180 1.90 -10.69 22.75
C TYR A 180 1.27 -11.11 24.10
N VAL A 181 2.05 -11.06 25.17
CA VAL A 181 1.54 -11.27 26.54
C VAL A 181 1.08 -9.91 27.10
N SER A 182 -0.21 -9.79 27.41
CA SER A 182 -0.78 -8.58 27.99
C SER A 182 -0.39 -8.40 29.47
N GLY A 183 -0.60 -7.21 30.01
CA GLY A 183 -0.37 -6.93 31.44
C GLY A 183 -1.21 -7.79 32.41
N ALA A 184 -2.27 -8.43 31.92
CA ALA A 184 -3.06 -9.41 32.67
C ALA A 184 -2.52 -10.85 32.55
N LEU A 185 -1.29 -11.02 32.03
CA LEU A 185 -0.63 -12.30 31.80
C LEU A 185 -1.42 -13.25 30.87
N LYS A 186 -2.16 -12.67 29.93
CA LYS A 186 -2.89 -13.41 28.89
C LYS A 186 -2.26 -13.15 27.53
N VAL A 187 -2.05 -14.22 26.77
CA VAL A 187 -1.73 -14.12 25.34
C VAL A 187 -2.88 -13.47 24.59
N GLU A 188 -2.56 -12.47 23.79
CA GLU A 188 -3.49 -11.70 22.98
C GLU A 188 -2.94 -11.58 21.57
N ALA A 189 -3.83 -11.63 20.57
CA ALA A 189 -3.45 -11.36 19.20
C ALA A 189 -3.08 -9.88 19.01
N THR A 190 -2.07 -9.61 18.19
CA THR A 190 -1.71 -8.27 17.75
C THR A 190 -2.78 -7.76 16.78
N ARG A 191 -3.65 -6.87 17.26
CA ARG A 191 -4.80 -6.30 16.52
C ARG A 191 -5.13 -4.90 17.02
N CYS A 192 -5.78 -4.07 16.18
CA CYS A 192 -6.10 -2.69 16.58
C CYS A 192 -7.06 -2.59 17.76
N SER A 193 -8.07 -3.48 17.79
CA SER A 193 -9.07 -3.50 18.84
C SER A 193 -9.29 -4.91 19.38
N LYS A 194 -9.44 -5.02 20.71
CA LYS A 194 -9.82 -6.27 21.37
C LYS A 194 -11.24 -6.73 21.02
N ASP A 195 -12.05 -5.83 20.47
CA ASP A 195 -13.44 -6.12 20.07
C ASP A 195 -13.52 -6.94 18.78
N ILE A 196 -12.43 -7.00 17.99
CA ILE A 196 -12.38 -7.75 16.73
C ILE A 196 -12.41 -9.24 17.05
N LEU A 197 -13.52 -9.91 16.79
CA LEU A 197 -13.66 -11.33 17.11
C LEU A 197 -12.94 -12.20 16.09
N GLY A 198 -12.49 -13.38 16.50
CA GLY A 198 -11.80 -14.27 15.59
C GLY A 198 -11.42 -15.57 16.24
N SER A 199 -10.66 -16.37 15.52
CA SER A 199 -10.16 -17.66 16.00
C SER A 199 -8.67 -17.77 15.77
N ASN A 200 -7.98 -18.40 16.72
CA ASN A 200 -6.58 -18.79 16.58
C ASN A 200 -6.51 -20.07 15.75
N ARG A 201 -5.88 -19.98 14.58
CA ARG A 201 -5.83 -21.01 13.55
C ARG A 201 -4.40 -21.18 13.05
N ILE A 202 -4.08 -22.37 12.55
CA ILE A 202 -2.83 -22.62 11.82
C ILE A 202 -3.18 -23.15 10.42
N PRO A 203 -2.59 -22.59 9.34
CA PRO A 203 -2.73 -23.13 7.99
C PRO A 203 -2.14 -24.55 7.91
N THR A 204 -2.91 -25.49 7.35
CA THR A 204 -2.46 -26.90 7.20
C THR A 204 -2.04 -27.22 5.77
N ALA A 205 -2.28 -26.30 4.83
CA ALA A 205 -1.88 -26.38 3.44
C ALA A 205 -1.68 -24.95 2.89
N PRO A 206 -0.93 -24.77 1.79
CA PRO A 206 -0.93 -23.51 1.05
C PRO A 206 -2.36 -23.11 0.69
N CYS A 207 -2.68 -21.83 0.84
CA CYS A 207 -4.00 -21.33 0.46
C CYS A 207 -4.18 -21.48 -1.06
N THR A 208 -5.31 -22.03 -1.49
CA THR A 208 -5.69 -22.12 -2.90
C THR A 208 -6.75 -21.08 -3.20
N GLY A 209 -6.37 -20.01 -3.89
CA GLY A 209 -7.22 -18.84 -4.07
C GLY A 209 -7.58 -18.22 -2.72
N SER A 210 -8.87 -18.08 -2.44
CA SER A 210 -9.36 -17.47 -1.18
C SER A 210 -9.66 -18.44 -0.04
N ALA A 211 -9.44 -19.74 -0.25
CA ALA A 211 -9.69 -20.77 0.75
C ALA A 211 -8.37 -21.27 1.33
N CYS A 212 -8.18 -21.03 2.63
CA CYS A 212 -7.09 -21.61 3.42
C CYS A 212 -7.68 -22.74 4.28
N VAL A 213 -7.16 -23.96 4.11
CA VAL A 213 -7.48 -25.05 5.04
C VAL A 213 -6.72 -24.80 6.33
N THR A 214 -7.46 -24.70 7.43
CA THR A 214 -6.89 -24.39 8.75
C THR A 214 -7.42 -25.33 9.82
N ARG A 215 -6.63 -25.53 10.88
CA ARG A 215 -7.07 -26.18 12.12
C ARG A 215 -6.97 -25.22 13.31
N PRO A 216 -7.71 -25.43 14.41
CA PRO A 216 -7.51 -24.67 15.64
C PRO A 216 -6.07 -24.80 16.17
N CYS A 217 -5.56 -23.73 16.77
CA CYS A 217 -4.27 -23.79 17.45
C CYS A 217 -4.37 -24.55 18.77
N ASN A 218 -3.33 -25.31 19.10
CA ASN A 218 -3.08 -25.87 20.42
C ASN A 218 -2.60 -24.76 21.35
N TYR A 219 -3.18 -24.72 22.55
CA TYR A 219 -2.80 -23.80 23.62
C TYR A 219 -2.10 -24.59 24.72
N ASP A 220 -0.85 -24.23 25.01
CA ASP A 220 -0.10 -24.83 26.10
C ASP A 220 -0.43 -24.12 27.41
N TYR A 221 -1.15 -24.80 28.29
CA TYR A 221 -1.55 -24.28 29.60
C TYR A 221 -0.35 -24.11 30.56
N THR A 222 0.80 -24.72 30.27
CA THR A 222 2.02 -24.62 31.09
C THR A 222 2.76 -23.33 30.79
N THR A 223 2.95 -23.01 29.51
CA THR A 223 3.65 -21.79 29.07
C THR A 223 2.71 -20.60 28.89
N GLY A 224 1.42 -20.85 28.72
CA GLY A 224 0.41 -19.81 28.42
C GLY A 224 0.48 -19.30 26.99
N LEU A 225 1.10 -20.05 26.08
CA LEU A 225 1.34 -19.66 24.68
C LEU A 225 0.61 -20.59 23.70
N TYR A 226 0.34 -20.07 22.50
CA TYR A 226 -0.08 -20.90 21.37
C TYR A 226 1.13 -21.60 20.75
N GLU A 227 0.88 -22.73 20.10
CA GLU A 227 1.88 -23.42 19.28
C GLU A 227 2.45 -22.51 18.17
N ASP A 228 3.66 -22.83 17.72
CA ASP A 228 4.34 -22.10 16.65
C ASP A 228 3.55 -22.14 15.33
N GLY A 229 3.59 -21.05 14.57
CA GLY A 229 2.81 -20.87 13.33
C GLY A 229 1.33 -20.58 13.55
N CYS A 230 0.85 -20.45 14.79
CA CYS A 230 -0.50 -19.99 15.06
C CYS A 230 -0.70 -18.54 14.56
N ILE A 231 -1.86 -18.27 13.96
CA ILE A 231 -2.28 -16.94 13.51
C ILE A 231 -3.71 -16.64 13.98
N PHE A 232 -4.00 -15.36 14.19
CA PHE A 232 -5.36 -14.92 14.50
C PHE A 232 -6.12 -14.63 13.20
N VAL A 233 -7.18 -15.37 12.94
CA VAL A 233 -8.05 -15.18 11.78
C VAL A 233 -9.33 -14.48 12.24
N PRO A 234 -9.56 -13.21 11.86
CA PRO A 234 -10.78 -12.50 12.25
C PRO A 234 -12.00 -13.09 11.55
N ASN A 235 -13.16 -13.10 12.22
CA ASN A 235 -14.41 -13.48 11.56
C ASN A 235 -14.74 -12.46 10.48
N LYS A 236 -15.23 -12.89 9.30
CA LYS A 236 -15.58 -11.96 8.20
C LYS A 236 -16.67 -10.96 8.58
N ASN A 237 -17.62 -11.39 9.40
CA ASN A 237 -18.69 -10.54 9.93
C ASN A 237 -18.29 -10.03 11.31
N GLN A 238 -18.18 -8.71 11.43
CA GLN A 238 -17.75 -8.02 12.64
C GLN A 238 -18.71 -6.87 12.95
N PHE A 239 -18.83 -6.57 14.25
CA PHE A 239 -19.47 -5.35 14.74
C PHE A 239 -18.44 -4.35 15.28
N ALA A 240 -17.19 -4.79 15.45
CA ALA A 240 -16.10 -3.97 15.92
C ALA A 240 -15.78 -2.86 14.91
N MET A 241 -15.53 -1.66 15.46
CA MET A 241 -14.87 -0.61 14.69
C MET A 241 -13.37 -0.90 14.69
N GLU A 242 -12.75 -0.78 13.53
CA GLU A 242 -11.33 -1.03 13.36
C GLU A 242 -10.75 -0.07 12.33
N SER A 243 -9.43 -0.01 12.25
CA SER A 243 -8.71 0.75 11.24
C SER A 243 -8.66 -0.04 9.94
N ILE A 244 -8.62 0.68 8.81
CA ILE A 244 -8.30 0.07 7.51
C ILE A 244 -6.90 -0.56 7.52
N MET A 245 -6.01 -0.11 8.42
CA MET A 245 -4.66 -0.62 8.58
C MET A 245 -4.57 -1.95 9.36
N TYR A 246 -5.65 -2.44 9.96
CA TYR A 246 -5.66 -3.79 10.55
C TYR A 246 -5.98 -4.85 9.50
N THR A 247 -7.06 -4.69 8.75
CA THR A 247 -7.29 -5.47 7.53
C THR A 247 -8.37 -4.82 6.68
N GLN A 248 -8.08 -4.74 5.39
CA GLN A 248 -8.95 -4.22 4.35
C GLN A 248 -10.12 -5.14 4.00
N ALA A 249 -10.02 -6.43 4.34
CA ALA A 249 -10.99 -7.47 4.00
C ALA A 249 -12.26 -7.47 4.86
N LEU A 250 -12.21 -6.88 6.07
CA LEU A 250 -13.34 -6.88 6.99
C LEU A 250 -14.36 -5.78 6.64
N SER A 251 -15.62 -6.15 6.47
CA SER A 251 -16.65 -5.21 5.98
C SER A 251 -16.97 -4.06 6.95
N SER A 252 -16.71 -4.21 8.26
CA SER A 252 -17.13 -3.29 9.32
C SER A 252 -16.20 -2.09 9.59
N VAL A 253 -15.17 -1.87 8.78
CA VAL A 253 -14.19 -0.78 9.00
C VAL A 253 -14.86 0.60 8.94
N LYS A 254 -15.21 1.13 10.11
CA LYS A 254 -15.43 2.55 10.34
C LYS A 254 -14.15 3.18 10.88
N PRO A 255 -13.82 4.42 10.50
CA PRO A 255 -12.65 5.16 10.99
C PRO A 255 -12.68 5.42 12.48
N ARG A 256 -12.27 4.45 13.29
CA ARG A 256 -12.03 4.66 14.70
C ARG A 256 -11.28 3.49 15.29
N CYS A 257 -10.00 3.70 15.59
CA CYS A 257 -9.44 3.19 16.83
C CYS A 257 -9.35 4.40 17.78
N THR A 258 -10.16 4.38 18.84
CA THR A 258 -10.07 5.32 19.96
C THR A 258 -8.87 4.95 20.84
N THR A 259 -8.18 5.97 21.33
CA THR A 259 -7.02 5.89 22.25
C THR A 259 -5.74 5.25 21.70
N HIS A 260 -5.19 5.81 20.61
CA HIS A 260 -3.80 6.31 20.47
C HIS A 260 -3.52 6.53 18.97
N LYS A 261 -3.33 7.81 18.58
CA LYS A 261 -2.96 8.32 17.25
C LYS A 261 -3.94 8.02 16.10
N GLN A 262 -4.75 9.04 15.83
CA GLN A 262 -5.69 9.14 14.72
C GLN A 262 -4.93 9.20 13.37
N TRP A 263 -5.07 8.17 12.53
CA TRP A 263 -4.64 8.27 11.12
C TRP A 263 -5.36 9.40 10.38
N ALA A 264 -6.64 9.65 10.71
CA ALA A 264 -7.44 10.75 10.17
C ALA A 264 -6.96 12.15 10.59
N SER A 265 -6.10 12.28 11.61
CA SER A 265 -5.51 13.57 12.00
C SER A 265 -4.15 13.84 11.36
N ARG A 266 -3.50 12.81 10.79
CA ARG A 266 -2.25 12.95 9.99
C ARG A 266 -2.52 13.04 8.49
N ALA A 267 -3.74 12.74 8.07
CA ALA A 267 -4.26 13.06 6.75
C ALA A 267 -4.50 14.58 6.57
N LEU A 268 -4.30 15.37 7.64
CA LEU A 268 -4.24 16.83 7.71
C LEU A 268 -2.81 17.26 8.02
#